data_AF-A0A4Y2P9Q9-F1
#
_entry.id   AF-A0A4Y2P9Q9-F1
#
_cell.length_a   1.000
_cell.length_b   1.000
_cell.length_c   1.000
_cell.angle_alpha   90.00
_cell.angle_beta   90.00
_cell.angle_gamma   90.00
#
_symmetry.space_group_name_H-M   'P 1'
#
loop_
_entity.id
_entity.type
_entity.pdbx_description
1 polymer ?
#
loop_
_entity_poly.entity_id
_entity_poly.type
_entity_poly.pdbx_seq_one_letter_code
_entity_poly.pdbx_strand_id
1 'polypeptide(L)' 'MAIQNSNPSSTFVNEVVKIVEDETIVRSNLKSVSDVYSWVEEYGRTSDKKWNFRSSRPSGTRLVC' A
#
# COMPACT_ATOMS: atom_id res chain seq x y z
N MET A 1 -9.82 -4.21 19.76
CA MET A 1 -10.76 -3.60 18.79
C MET A 1 -10.67 -4.42 17.51
N ALA A 2 -11.77 -5.03 17.06
CA ALA A 2 -11.80 -5.84 15.86
C ALA A 2 -11.99 -4.94 14.65
N ILE A 3 -11.06 -5.00 13.69
CA ILE A 3 -11.22 -4.35 12.39
C ILE A 3 -12.29 -5.18 11.66
N GLN A 4 -13.50 -4.63 11.53
CA GLN A 4 -14.53 -5.23 10.68
C GLN A 4 -14.06 -5.07 9.24
N ASN A 5 -13.53 -6.15 8.66
CA ASN A 5 -13.18 -6.19 7.25
C ASN A 5 -14.47 -6.26 6.43
N SER A 6 -15.09 -5.10 6.19
CA SER A 6 -16.04 -4.98 5.08
C SER A 6 -15.30 -5.37 3.80
N ASN A 7 -15.93 -6.24 2.99
CA ASN A 7 -15.43 -6.51 1.66
C ASN A 7 -15.42 -5.18 0.89
N PRO A 8 -14.28 -4.74 0.34
CA PRO A 8 -14.25 -3.52 -0.45
C PRO A 8 -15.19 -3.69 -1.64
N SER A 9 -15.91 -2.62 -2.00
CA SER A 9 -16.74 -2.58 -3.20
C SER A 9 -15.94 -3.06 -4.41
N SER A 10 -16.54 -3.87 -5.29
CA SER A 10 -15.85 -4.44 -6.46
C SER A 10 -15.33 -3.41 -7.47
N THR A 11 -15.74 -2.13 -7.33
CA THR A 11 -15.29 -0.97 -8.11
C THR A 11 -14.13 -0.19 -7.49
N PHE A 12 -13.64 -0.62 -6.34
CA PHE A 12 -12.64 0.11 -5.59
C PHE A 12 -11.26 0.04 -6.28
N VAL A 13 -10.81 1.17 -6.82
CA VAL A 13 -9.48 1.28 -7.45
C VAL A 13 -8.47 1.77 -6.41
N ASN A 14 -8.67 2.98 -5.87
CA ASN A 14 -7.87 3.59 -4.79
C ASN A 14 -8.78 4.53 -3.96
N GLU A 15 -8.72 4.51 -2.63
CA GLU A 15 -9.40 5.45 -1.72
C GLU A 15 -8.47 5.89 -0.61
N VAL A 16 -8.60 7.16 -0.23
CA VAL A 16 -7.99 7.71 0.98
C VAL A 16 -8.91 7.39 2.16
N VAL A 17 -8.50 6.45 3.01
CA VAL A 17 -9.27 6.00 4.18
C VAL A 17 -9.18 7.03 5.31
N LYS A 18 -8.01 7.63 5.49
CA LYS A 18 -7.76 8.57 6.57
C LYS A 18 -6.65 9.55 6.17
N ILE A 19 -6.86 10.81 6.50
CA ILE A 19 -5.82 11.83 6.50
C ILE A 19 -5.67 12.31 7.94
N VAL A 20 -4.46 12.19 8.47
CA VAL A 20 -3.99 12.77 9.72
C VAL A 20 -2.78 13.65 9.37
N GLU A 21 -2.42 14.65 10.17
CA GLU A 21 -1.41 15.67 9.83
C GLU A 21 -0.21 15.14 9.02
N ASP A 22 0.46 14.09 9.51
CA ASP A 22 1.64 13.51 8.85
C ASP A 22 1.38 12.15 8.17
N GLU A 23 0.17 11.61 8.29
CA GLU A 23 -0.16 10.25 7.88
C GLU A 23 -1.37 10.21 6.95
N THR A 24 -1.14 9.76 5.72
CA THR A 24 -2.21 9.46 4.76
C THR A 24 -2.33 7.95 4.61
N ILE A 25 -3.46 7.38 5.02
CA ILE A 25 -3.78 5.97 4.84
C ILE A 25 -4.58 5.82 3.55
N VAL A 26 -3.98 5.17 2.57
CA VAL A 26 -4.62 4.83 1.29
C VAL A 26 -4.87 3.33 1.24
N ARG A 27 -6.06 2.94 0.79
CA ARG A 27 -6.40 1.56 0.48
C ARG A 27 -6.56 1.46 -1.03
N SER A 28 -5.95 0.44 -1.64
CA SER A 28 -5.92 0.24 -3.09
C SER A 28 -6.10 -1.23 -3.45
N ASN A 29 -6.70 -1.51 -4.60
CA ASN A 29 -6.90 -2.87 -5.13
C ASN A 29 -5.78 -3.28 -6.10
N LEU A 30 -4.53 -3.01 -5.73
CA LEU A 30 -3.35 -3.34 -6.53
C LEU A 30 -3.17 -4.87 -6.56
N LYS A 31 -2.96 -5.44 -7.74
CA LYS A 31 -2.93 -6.90 -7.94
C LYS A 31 -1.52 -7.45 -8.09
N SER A 32 -0.58 -6.62 -8.50
CA SER A 32 0.79 -7.01 -8.78
C SER A 32 1.80 -6.15 -8.02
N VAL A 33 3.01 -6.70 -7.84
CA VAL A 33 4.14 -5.93 -7.31
C VAL A 33 4.48 -4.75 -8.23
N SER A 34 4.28 -4.90 -9.54
CA SER A 34 4.48 -3.80 -10.49
C SER A 34 3.48 -2.65 -10.24
N ASP A 35 2.23 -2.98 -9.92
CA ASP A 35 1.18 -1.99 -9.64
C ASP A 35 1.56 -1.17 -8.39
N VAL A 36 2.15 -1.83 -7.38
CA VAL A 36 2.69 -1.17 -6.18
C VAL A 36 3.81 -0.22 -6.53
N TYR A 37 4.77 -0.64 -7.35
CA TYR A 37 5.87 0.23 -7.77
C TYR A 37 5.36 1.48 -8.52
N SER A 38 4.48 1.29 -9.50
CA SER A 38 3.91 2.40 -10.28
C SER A 38 3.12 3.37 -9.40
N TRP A 39 2.31 2.86 -8.46
CA TRP A 39 1.54 3.70 -7.55
C TRP A 39 2.43 4.53 -6.61
N VAL A 40 3.46 3.92 -6.01
CA VAL A 40 4.37 4.65 -5.11
C VAL A 40 5.21 5.67 -5.89
N GLU A 41 5.62 5.37 -7.13
CA GLU A 41 6.32 6.31 -8.00
C GLU A 41 5.44 7.53 -8.34
N GLU A 42 4.19 7.30 -8.74
CA GLU A 42 3.22 8.37 -9.04
C GLU A 42 2.92 9.22 -7.80
N TYR A 43 2.69 8.58 -6.65
CA TYR A 43 2.43 9.27 -5.40
C TYR A 43 3.63 10.10 -4.93
N GLY A 44 4.84 9.53 -5.00
CA GLY A 44 6.09 10.22 -4.69
C GLY A 44 6.31 11.45 -5.57
N ARG A 45 6.07 11.32 -6.88
CA ARG A 45 6.18 12.43 -7.84
C ARG A 45 5.19 13.55 -7.54
N THR A 46 3.95 13.21 -7.19
CA THR A 46 2.89 14.19 -6.93
C THR A 46 3.06 14.90 -5.59
N SER A 47 3.59 14.21 -4.59
CA SER A 47 3.79 14.73 -3.24
C SER A 47 5.17 15.39 -3.01
N ASP A 48 6.02 15.44 -4.03
CA ASP A 48 7.44 15.83 -3.94
C ASP A 48 8.20 15.08 -2.83
N LYS A 49 7.74 13.87 -2.49
CA LYS A 49 8.36 13.00 -1.49
C LYS A 49 9.21 11.96 -2.18
N LYS A 50 10.51 11.97 -1.88
CA LYS A 50 11.44 10.93 -2.35
C LYS A 50 11.30 9.69 -1.49
N TRP A 51 10.62 8.67 -2.01
CA TRP A 51 10.47 7.37 -1.34
C TRP A 51 11.73 6.50 -1.53
N ASN A 52 12.23 5.93 -0.43
CA ASN A 52 13.34 4.99 -0.47
C ASN A 52 12.81 3.56 -0.67
N PHE A 53 12.83 3.07 -1.91
CA PHE A 53 12.56 1.67 -2.18
C PHE A 53 13.75 0.81 -1.77
N ARG A 54 13.49 -0.23 -0.97
CA ARG A 54 14.49 -1.25 -0.65
C ARG A 54 14.04 -2.57 -1.28
N SER A 55 14.83 -3.08 -2.22
CA SER A 55 14.66 -4.44 -2.73
C SER A 55 15.14 -5.43 -1.68
N SER A 56 14.29 -5.75 -0.71
CA SER A 56 14.56 -6.87 0.18
C SER A 56 14.19 -8.18 -0.52
N ARG A 57 15.14 -9.12 -0.58
CA ARG A 57 14.84 -10.53 -0.81
C ARG A 57 14.62 -11.13 0.58
N PRO A 58 13.38 -11.39 1.02
CA PRO A 58 13.17 -12.00 2.32
C PRO A 58 13.82 -13.39 2.30
N SER A 59 14.98 -13.52 2.93
CA SER A 59 15.67 -14.80 3.19
C SER A 59 15.04 -15.56 4.36
N GLY A 60 13.82 -15.17 4.77
CA GLY A 60 13.11 -15.77 5.87
C GLY A 60 12.75 -17.22 5.57
N THR A 61 13.48 -18.14 6.19
CA THR A 61 13.08 -19.55 6.27
C THR A 61 11.69 -19.63 6.87
N ARG A 62 10.71 -20.08 6.09
CA ARG A 62 9.35 -20.33 6.57
C ARG A 62 9.39 -21.53 7.52
N LEU A 63 9.35 -21.28 8.81
CA LEU A 63 9.07 -22.32 9.82
C LEU A 63 7.56 -22.43 9.98
N VAL A 64 7.01 -23.62 9.78
CA VAL A 64 5.60 -23.96 9.97
C VAL A 64 5.54 -25.04 11.04
N CYS A 65 4.58 -24.95 11.96
CA CYS A 65 4.27 -26.02 12.91
C CYS A 65 3.49 -27.14 12.21
#